data_AF-A0A7X9FAD9-F1
#
_entry.id   AF-A0A7X9FAD9-F1
#
_cell.length_a   1.000
_cell.length_b   1.000
_cell.length_c   1.000
_cell.angle_alpha   90.00
_cell.angle_beta   90.00
_cell.angle_gamma   90.00
#
_symmetry.space_group_name_H-M   'P 1'
#
loop_
_entity.id
_entity.type
_entity.pdbx_description
1 polymer ?
#
loop_
_entity_poly.entity_id
_entity_poly.type
_entity_poly.pdbx_seq_one_letter_code
_entity_poly.pdbx_strand_id
1 'polypeptide(L)'
;RVDTGVAAGSAIVSSYDSMIAKLIVKGSDRRDALMKCKLALDKVWVKGVKTTLPFFRMLIRHPKFTGGTFTTAFIEKDLDQYYYNSEYEEMLAAWLATKLFIEENLSDESIKPDFSKSREIDPWLLNKRISQF
;
A
#
# COMPACT_ATOMS: atom_id res chain seq x y z
N ARG A 1 -14.05 -7.94 16.40
CA ARG A 1 -13.75 -9.39 16.33
C ARG A 1 -13.14 -9.67 14.97
N VAL A 2 -12.11 -10.52 14.91
CA VAL A 2 -11.44 -10.92 13.66
C VAL A 2 -11.48 -12.43 13.60
N ASP A 3 -12.17 -12.96 12.59
CA ASP A 3 -12.22 -14.40 12.33
C ASP A 3 -11.31 -14.66 11.12
N THR A 4 -10.21 -15.38 11.32
CA THR A 4 -9.18 -15.63 10.31
C THR A 4 -8.80 -17.11 10.31
N GLY A 5 -8.53 -17.65 9.13
CA GLY A 5 -7.95 -18.99 8.94
C GLY A 5 -6.45 -18.97 8.64
N VAL A 6 -5.84 -17.79 8.59
CA VAL A 6 -4.43 -17.59 8.23
C VAL A 6 -3.66 -16.90 9.36
N ALA A 7 -2.35 -17.10 9.36
CA ALA A 7 -1.39 -16.44 10.26
C ALA A 7 -0.30 -15.70 9.47
N ALA A 8 0.49 -14.88 10.15
CA ALA A 8 1.63 -14.22 9.51
C ALA A 8 2.60 -15.26 8.90
N GLY A 9 3.03 -15.03 7.66
CA GLY A 9 3.86 -15.98 6.90
C GLY A 9 3.10 -17.12 6.22
N SER A 10 1.77 -17.21 6.38
CA SER A 10 0.96 -18.18 5.64
C SER A 10 0.98 -17.87 4.14
N ALA A 11 1.10 -18.92 3.32
CA ALA A 11 0.96 -18.81 1.87
C ALA A 11 -0.52 -18.83 1.47
N ILE A 12 -0.94 -17.89 0.64
CA ILE A 12 -2.30 -17.88 0.07
C ILE A 12 -2.26 -18.64 -1.25
N VAL A 13 -2.84 -19.85 -1.27
CA VAL A 13 -2.91 -20.71 -2.45
C VAL A 13 -4.13 -20.37 -3.31
N SER A 14 -4.02 -20.52 -4.62
CA SER A 14 -5.11 -20.23 -5.58
C SER A 14 -6.20 -21.29 -5.64
N SER A 15 -6.00 -22.44 -5.00
CA SER A 15 -6.96 -23.56 -5.01
C SER A 15 -8.20 -23.32 -4.13
N TYR A 16 -8.20 -22.29 -3.28
CA TYR A 16 -9.30 -21.95 -2.38
C TYR A 16 -9.77 -20.50 -2.60
N ASP A 17 -10.85 -20.12 -1.90
CA ASP A 17 -11.32 -18.74 -1.90
C ASP A 17 -10.25 -17.77 -1.38
N SER A 18 -10.22 -16.59 -1.96
CA SER A 18 -9.32 -15.47 -1.65
C SER A 18 -9.58 -14.81 -0.28
N MET A 19 -10.62 -15.24 0.44
CA MET A 19 -10.99 -14.66 1.73
C MET A 19 -9.99 -15.05 2.83
N ILE A 20 -9.19 -14.08 3.27
CA ILE A 20 -8.20 -14.26 4.34
C ILE A 20 -8.78 -14.09 5.75
N ALA A 21 -9.72 -13.16 5.95
CA ALA A 21 -10.27 -12.85 7.26
C ALA A 21 -11.62 -12.11 7.17
N LYS A 22 -12.41 -12.19 8.24
CA LYS A 22 -13.64 -11.41 8.45
C LYS A 22 -13.44 -10.45 9.62
N LEU A 23 -13.55 -9.15 9.35
CA LEU A 23 -13.56 -8.11 10.37
C LEU A 23 -15.01 -7.80 10.76
N ILE A 24 -15.40 -8.17 11.98
CA ILE A 24 -16.76 -8.00 12.49
C ILE A 24 -16.75 -6.97 13.59
N VAL A 25 -17.55 -5.92 13.43
CA VAL A 25 -17.63 -4.78 14.34
C VAL A 25 -19.06 -4.63 14.86
N LYS A 26 -19.20 -4.44 16.16
CA LYS A 26 -20.48 -4.21 16.84
C LYS A 26 -20.43 -2.85 17.55
N GLY A 27 -21.52 -2.11 17.45
CA GLY A 27 -21.77 -0.88 18.19
C GLY A 27 -23.11 -0.94 18.91
N SER A 28 -23.40 0.06 19.74
CA SER A 28 -24.72 0.26 20.36
C SER A 28 -25.78 0.63 19.32
N ASP A 29 -25.38 1.39 18.30
CA ASP A 29 -26.18 1.74 17.15
C ASP A 29 -25.33 1.70 15.86
N ARG A 30 -25.95 2.01 14.71
CA ARG A 30 -25.26 2.02 13.41
C ARG A 30 -24.12 3.04 13.37
N ARG A 31 -24.30 4.23 13.95
CA ARG A 31 -23.27 5.29 13.91
C ARG A 31 -22.05 4.90 14.72
N ASP A 32 -22.26 4.37 15.92
CA ASP A 32 -21.20 3.83 16.77
C ASP A 32 -20.47 2.65 16.09
N ALA A 33 -21.22 1.73 15.47
CA ALA A 33 -20.63 0.63 14.71
C ALA A 33 -19.78 1.12 13.53
N LEU A 34 -20.25 2.11 12.77
CA LEU A 34 -19.51 2.71 11.66
C LEU A 34 -18.24 3.41 12.14
N MET A 35 -18.31 4.17 13.24
CA MET A 35 -17.15 4.85 13.83
C MET A 35 -16.08 3.84 14.28
N LYS A 36 -16.49 2.80 15.01
CA LYS A 36 -15.60 1.70 15.44
C LYS A 36 -15.03 0.94 14.24
N CYS A 37 -15.83 0.76 13.18
CA CYS A 37 -15.38 0.07 11.98
C CYS A 37 -14.31 0.85 11.23
N LYS A 38 -14.47 2.17 11.10
CA LYS A 38 -13.45 3.05 10.54
C LYS A 38 -12.12 2.92 11.30
N LEU A 39 -12.16 3.00 12.63
CA LEU A 39 -10.96 2.84 13.47
C LEU A 39 -10.35 1.43 13.38
N ALA A 40 -11.18 0.40 13.29
CA ALA A 40 -10.71 -0.98 13.15
C ALA A 40 -10.01 -1.20 11.79
N LEU A 41 -10.59 -0.71 10.69
CA LEU A 41 -10.01 -0.81 9.35
C LEU A 41 -8.67 -0.07 9.23
N ASP A 42 -8.50 1.05 9.94
CA ASP A 42 -7.24 1.80 9.96
C ASP A 42 -6.13 1.05 10.73
N LYS A 43 -6.52 0.17 11.66
CA LYS A 43 -5.60 -0.68 12.44
C LYS A 43 -5.28 -2.02 11.77
N VAL A 44 -5.94 -2.39 10.68
CA VAL A 44 -5.64 -3.62 9.94
C VAL A 44 -4.49 -3.36 8.97
N TRP A 45 -3.47 -4.22 9.00
CA TRP A 45 -2.32 -4.15 8.11
C TRP A 45 -2.07 -5.53 7.53
N VAL A 46 -2.02 -5.61 6.20
CA VAL A 46 -1.70 -6.82 5.46
C VAL A 46 -0.64 -6.44 4.44
N LYS A 47 0.48 -7.17 4.44
CA LYS A 47 1.61 -6.97 3.54
C LYS A 47 1.82 -8.21 2.66
N GLY A 48 2.37 -8.02 1.47
CA GLY A 48 2.76 -9.10 0.56
C GLY A 48 1.69 -9.52 -0.47
N VAL A 49 0.41 -9.22 -0.23
CA VAL A 49 -0.67 -9.51 -1.18
C VAL A 49 -1.55 -8.28 -1.41
N LYS A 50 -2.13 -8.16 -2.61
CA LYS A 50 -3.18 -7.18 -2.88
C LYS A 50 -4.43 -7.57 -2.10
N THR A 51 -5.11 -6.59 -1.49
CA THR A 51 -6.30 -6.82 -0.66
C THR A 51 -7.41 -5.83 -0.99
N THR A 52 -8.63 -6.17 -0.59
CA THR A 52 -9.82 -5.31 -0.66
C THR A 52 -9.88 -4.25 0.46
N LEU A 53 -8.85 -4.15 1.28
CA LEU A 53 -8.81 -3.24 2.43
C LEU A 53 -8.91 -1.74 2.04
N PRO A 54 -8.23 -1.26 0.97
CA PRO A 54 -8.37 0.13 0.53
C PRO A 54 -9.82 0.46 0.13
N PHE A 55 -10.51 -0.47 -0.53
CA PHE A 55 -11.91 -0.33 -0.91
C PHE A 55 -12.81 -0.20 0.31
N PHE A 56 -12.68 -1.07 1.31
CA PHE A 56 -13.50 -0.96 2.52
C PHE A 56 -13.23 0.33 3.32
N ARG A 57 -11.98 0.80 3.34
CA ARG A 57 -11.62 2.09 3.95
C ARG A 57 -12.28 3.27 3.23
N MET A 58 -12.39 3.22 1.91
CA MET A 58 -13.11 4.22 1.14
C MET A 58 -14.62 4.12 1.39
N LEU A 59 -15.19 2.91 1.24
CA LEU A 59 -16.62 2.65 1.37
C LEU A 59 -17.19 3.11 2.73
N ILE A 60 -16.51 2.80 3.84
CA ILE A 60 -16.97 3.16 5.18
C ILE A 60 -17.01 4.69 5.40
N ARG A 61 -16.28 5.45 4.58
CA ARG A 61 -16.24 6.92 4.60
C ARG A 61 -17.21 7.54 3.58
N HIS A 62 -17.82 6.74 2.70
CA HIS A 62 -18.70 7.23 1.65
C HIS A 62 -20.05 7.73 2.22
N PRO A 63 -20.49 8.98 1.92
CA PRO A 63 -21.70 9.57 2.49
C PRO A 63 -22.99 8.77 2.27
N LYS A 64 -23.20 8.20 1.07
CA LYS A 64 -24.39 7.35 0.79
C LYS A 64 -24.39 6.08 1.64
N PHE A 65 -23.21 5.50 1.90
CA PHE A 65 -23.09 4.28 2.71
C PHE A 65 -23.33 4.57 4.20
N THR A 66 -22.74 5.66 4.72
CA THR A 66 -22.95 6.07 6.11
C THR A 66 -24.38 6.55 6.36
N GLY A 67 -24.98 7.25 5.39
CA GLY A 67 -26.38 7.70 5.39
C GLY A 67 -27.40 6.57 5.21
N GLY A 68 -26.98 5.38 4.78
CA GLY A 68 -27.89 4.25 4.55
C GLY A 68 -28.75 4.36 3.29
N THR A 69 -28.42 5.29 2.40
CA THR A 69 -29.17 5.60 1.17
C THR A 69 -28.51 4.90 -0.01
N PHE A 70 -28.61 3.57 -0.06
CA PHE A 70 -28.02 2.76 -1.12
C PHE A 70 -28.88 1.54 -1.44
N THR A 71 -28.64 0.95 -2.62
CA THR A 71 -29.33 -0.25 -3.09
C THR A 71 -28.35 -1.39 -3.32
N THR A 72 -28.82 -2.55 -3.77
CA THR A 72 -27.96 -3.67 -4.17
C THR A 72 -27.07 -3.33 -5.38
N ALA A 73 -27.44 -2.34 -6.18
CA ALA A 73 -26.68 -1.85 -7.33
C ALA A 73 -25.70 -0.71 -6.98
N PHE A 74 -25.51 -0.41 -5.69
CA PHE A 74 -24.71 0.72 -5.21
C PHE A 74 -23.29 0.74 -5.80
N ILE A 75 -22.63 -0.41 -5.82
CA ILE A 75 -21.23 -0.51 -6.26
C ILE A 75 -21.09 -0.14 -7.74
N GLU A 76 -22.06 -0.51 -8.57
CA GLU A 76 -22.02 -0.30 -10.03
C GLU A 76 -22.50 1.11 -10.43
N LYS A 77 -23.43 1.70 -9.67
CA LYS A 77 -24.13 2.93 -10.06
C LYS A 77 -23.67 4.18 -9.31
N ASP A 78 -23.23 4.03 -8.07
CA ASP A 78 -22.98 5.15 -7.17
C ASP A 78 -21.49 5.36 -6.83
N LEU A 79 -20.62 4.43 -7.25
CA LEU A 79 -19.18 4.53 -7.04
C LEU A 79 -18.46 4.82 -8.36
N ASP A 80 -17.80 5.99 -8.43
CA ASP A 80 -16.92 6.34 -9.55
C ASP A 80 -15.52 5.74 -9.39
N GLN A 81 -15.12 5.51 -8.14
CA GLN A 81 -13.79 5.02 -7.77
C GLN A 81 -13.93 3.95 -6.69
N TYR A 82 -13.00 2.98 -6.70
CA TYR A 82 -12.99 1.85 -5.76
C TYR A 82 -11.96 2.00 -4.65
N TYR A 83 -11.05 2.96 -4.74
CA TYR A 83 -10.06 3.28 -3.72
C TYR A 83 -9.54 4.69 -4.01
N TYR A 84 -9.13 5.40 -2.96
CA TYR A 84 -8.44 6.66 -3.13
C TYR A 84 -7.02 6.36 -3.63
N ASN A 85 -6.68 6.90 -4.80
CA ASN A 85 -5.31 7.05 -5.24
C ASN A 85 -4.98 8.55 -5.21
N SER A 86 -3.84 8.92 -4.64
CA SER A 86 -3.30 10.27 -4.86
C SER A 86 -2.41 10.23 -6.07
N GLU A 87 -2.48 11.23 -6.96
CA GLU A 87 -1.48 11.38 -8.04
C GLU A 87 -0.05 11.42 -7.50
N TYR A 88 0.12 11.84 -6.25
CA TYR A 88 1.41 11.92 -5.58
C TYR A 88 1.80 10.66 -4.82
N GLU A 89 0.96 9.63 -4.72
CA GLU A 89 1.30 8.41 -3.95
C GLU A 89 2.58 7.76 -4.47
N GLU A 90 2.71 7.64 -5.79
CA GLU A 90 3.90 7.04 -6.42
C GLU A 90 5.14 7.91 -6.21
N MET A 91 5.00 9.24 -6.35
CA MET A 91 6.08 10.19 -6.13
C MET A 91 6.54 10.19 -4.66
N LEU A 92 5.60 10.18 -3.71
CA LEU A 92 5.89 10.10 -2.28
C LEU A 92 6.51 8.76 -1.91
N ALA A 93 6.05 7.65 -2.49
CA ALA A 93 6.64 6.34 -2.30
C ALA A 93 8.07 6.29 -2.85
N ALA A 94 8.32 6.83 -4.03
CA ALA A 94 9.65 6.92 -4.63
C ALA A 94 10.59 7.79 -3.79
N TRP A 95 10.13 8.96 -3.34
CA TRP A 95 10.89 9.85 -2.47
C TRP A 95 11.22 9.18 -1.13
N LEU A 96 10.24 8.53 -0.49
CA LEU A 96 10.43 7.81 0.76
C LEU A 96 11.39 6.63 0.59
N ALA A 97 11.23 5.83 -0.46
CA ALA A 97 12.13 4.72 -0.75
C ALA A 97 13.57 5.21 -0.98
N THR A 98 13.75 6.31 -1.71
CA THR A 98 15.06 6.93 -1.92
C THR A 98 15.66 7.39 -0.60
N LYS A 99 14.87 8.06 0.25
CA LYS A 99 15.32 8.50 1.59
C LYS A 99 15.72 7.30 2.46
N LEU A 100 14.90 6.26 2.53
CA LEU A 100 15.18 5.06 3.32
C LEU A 100 16.43 4.33 2.80
N PHE A 101 16.59 4.23 1.48
CA PHE A 101 17.80 3.66 0.86
C PHE A 101 19.05 4.45 1.23
N ILE A 102 18.97 5.79 1.20
CA ILE A 102 20.06 6.67 1.64
C ILE A 102 20.37 6.43 3.11
N GLU A 103 19.37 6.44 4.00
CA GLU A 103 19.58 6.21 5.44
C GLU A 103 20.20 4.84 5.73
N GLU A 104 19.77 3.78 5.05
CA GLU A 104 20.31 2.42 5.21
C GLU A 104 21.73 2.27 4.65
N ASN A 105 22.08 2.91 3.52
CA ASN A 105 23.36 2.68 2.84
C ASN A 105 24.41 3.78 3.07
N LEU A 106 24.03 4.99 3.46
CA LEU A 106 24.97 6.09 3.76
C LEU A 106 25.25 6.25 5.27
N SER A 107 24.63 5.44 6.12
CA SER A 107 25.09 5.26 7.51
C SER A 107 26.38 4.43 7.58
N ASP A 108 26.73 3.70 6.51
CA ASP A 108 28.08 3.20 6.26
C ASP A 108 28.96 4.34 5.70
N GLU A 109 29.71 5.02 6.58
CA GLU A 109 30.75 6.00 6.16
C GLU A 109 31.88 5.36 5.31
N SER A 110 31.86 4.05 5.07
CA SER A 110 32.87 3.33 4.28
C SER A 110 32.83 3.66 2.80
N ILE A 111 31.73 4.23 2.29
CA ILE A 111 31.62 4.65 0.88
C ILE A 111 31.63 6.18 0.83
N LYS A 112 32.81 6.78 1.03
CA LYS A 112 33.05 8.15 0.57
C LYS A 112 33.37 8.08 -0.91
N PRO A 113 32.47 8.51 -1.82
CA PRO A 113 32.85 8.68 -3.22
C PRO A 113 34.00 9.69 -3.26
N ASP A 114 35.19 9.22 -3.58
CA ASP A 114 36.37 10.06 -3.73
C ASP A 114 36.24 10.83 -5.06
N PHE A 115 35.64 12.01 -4.99
CA PHE A 115 35.49 12.90 -6.14
C PHE A 115 36.84 13.39 -6.68
N SER A 116 37.96 13.19 -5.97
CA SER A 116 39.29 13.52 -6.50
C SER A 116 39.78 12.53 -7.57
N LYS A 117 39.28 11.28 -7.54
CA LYS A 117 39.57 10.23 -8.56
C LYS A 117 38.65 10.28 -9.78
N SER A 118 37.64 11.15 -9.79
CA SER A 118 36.64 11.26 -10.87
C SER A 118 37.19 11.73 -12.23
N ARG A 119 38.50 11.96 -12.34
CA ARG A 119 39.16 12.32 -13.60
C ARG A 119 39.61 11.11 -14.43
N GLU A 120 39.77 9.93 -13.84
CA GLU A 120 40.13 8.73 -14.61
C GLU A 120 38.85 7.93 -14.88
N ILE A 121 38.37 8.02 -16.12
CA ILE A 121 37.29 7.16 -16.60
C ILE A 121 37.86 5.76 -16.73
N ASP A 122 37.24 4.78 -16.07
CA ASP A 122 37.64 3.37 -16.21
C ASP A 122 37.65 2.96 -17.70
N PRO A 123 38.70 2.28 -18.18
CA PRO A 123 38.82 1.89 -19.58
C PRO A 123 37.61 1.12 -20.12
N TRP A 124 36.94 0.34 -19.26
CA TRP A 124 35.72 -0.37 -19.61
C TRP A 124 34.52 0.56 -19.87
N LEU A 125 34.33 1.59 -19.05
CA LEU A 125 33.26 2.58 -19.22
C LEU A 125 33.52 3.47 -20.44
N LEU A 126 34.79 3.78 -20.72
CA LEU A 126 35.21 4.46 -21.94
C LEU A 126 34.86 3.63 -23.19
N ASN A 127 35.19 2.33 -23.19
CA ASN A 127 34.93 1.44 -24.32
C ASN A 127 33.44 1.30 -24.61
N LYS A 128 32.61 1.21 -23.56
CA LYS A 128 31.15 1.15 -23.70
C LYS A 128 30.55 2.42 -24.33
N ARG A 129 31.12 3.59 -24.02
CA ARG A 129 30.69 4.87 -24.62
C ARG A 129 31.16 5.02 -26.06
N ILE A 130 32.36 4.55 -26.38
CA ILE A 130 32.89 4.57 -27.75
C ILE A 130 32.09 3.61 -28.65
N SER A 131 31.68 2.44 -28.14
CA SER A 131 30.93 1.44 -28.92
C SER A 131 29.45 1.78 -29.17
N GLN A 132 28.94 2.88 -28.62
CA GLN A 132 27.56 3.34 -28.81
C GLN A 132 27.43 4.46 -29.85
N PHE A 133 28.53 4.81 -30.53
CA PHE A 133 28.55 5.65 -31.73
C PHE A 133 28.81 4.82 -32.98
#